data_AF-A0A6P3H2R1-F1
#
_entry.id   AF-A0A6P3H2R1-F1
#
_cell.length_a   1.000
_cell.length_b   1.000
_cell.length_c   1.000
_cell.angle_alpha   90.00
_cell.angle_beta   90.00
_cell.angle_gamma   90.00
#
_symmetry.space_group_name_H-M   'P 1'
#
loop_
_entity.id
_entity.type
_entity.pdbx_description
1 polymer ?
#
loop_
_entity_poly.entity_id
_entity_poly.type
_entity_poly.pdbx_seq_one_letter_code
_entity_poly.pdbx_strand_id
1 'polypeptide(L)' 'MEKQQPPEIKQCEKRPKIYMCKIPCSDDRECQANNICCSTFCGNICMNVL' A
#
# COMPACT_ATOMS: atom_id res chain seq x y z
N MET A 1 7.96 16.62 19.32
CA MET A 1 8.38 15.92 18.08
C MET A 1 7.53 14.66 17.99
N GLU A 2 6.50 14.69 17.15
CA GLU A 2 5.64 13.54 16.95
C GLU A 2 6.51 12.42 16.36
N LYS A 3 6.71 11.34 17.12
CA LYS A 3 7.24 10.09 16.57
C LYS A 3 6.17 9.59 15.60
N GLN A 4 6.24 10.03 14.35
CA GLN A 4 5.52 9.38 13.27
C GLN A 4 6.17 8.00 13.16
N GLN A 5 5.58 7.04 13.89
CA GLN A 5 5.87 5.63 13.71
C GLN A 5 5.76 5.38 12.19
N PRO A 6 6.77 4.76 11.55
CA PRO A 6 6.70 4.49 10.13
C PRO A 6 5.35 3.85 9.83
N PRO A 7 4.63 4.27 8.78
CA PRO A 7 3.35 3.64 8.44
C PRO A 7 3.58 2.13 8.37
N GLU A 8 2.94 1.36 9.26
CA GLU A 8 3.03 -0.09 9.19
C GLU A 8 2.28 -0.51 7.93
N ILE A 9 3.02 -0.70 6.84
CA ILE A 9 2.50 -1.17 5.57
C ILE A 9 1.91 -2.56 5.81
N LYS A 10 0.58 -2.65 5.80
CA LYS A 10 -0.14 -3.89 6.09
C LYS A 10 -0.03 -4.84 4.91
N GLN A 11 -0.09 -6.14 5.18
CA GLN A 11 -0.27 -7.12 4.12
C GLN A 11 -1.76 -7.19 3.78
N CYS A 12 -2.13 -6.76 2.58
CA CYS A 12 -3.49 -6.95 2.06
C CYS A 12 -3.74 -8.44 1.82
N GLU A 13 -4.92 -8.94 2.18
CA GLU A 13 -5.32 -10.32 1.91
C GLU A 13 -5.54 -10.59 0.41
N LYS A 14 -5.91 -9.55 -0.34
CA LYS A 14 -6.12 -9.63 -1.79
C LYS A 14 -4.78 -9.71 -2.51
N ARG A 15 -4.67 -10.64 -3.46
CA ARG A 15 -3.51 -10.67 -4.37
C ARG A 15 -3.60 -9.52 -5.38
N PRO A 16 -2.56 -8.70 -5.53
CA PRO A 16 -2.55 -7.68 -6.56
C PRO A 16 -2.43 -8.32 -7.94
N LYS A 17 -3.00 -7.62 -8.94
CA LYS A 17 -2.77 -7.98 -10.34
C LYS A 17 -1.41 -7.43 -10.77
N ILE A 18 -0.72 -8.14 -11.66
CA ILE A 18 0.64 -7.78 -12.12
C ILE A 18 0.72 -6.34 -12.65
N TYR A 19 -0.33 -5.82 -13.29
CA TYR A 19 -0.34 -4.45 -13.78
C TYR A 19 -0.30 -3.39 -12.68
N MET A 20 -0.66 -3.73 -11.43
CA MET A 20 -0.64 -2.82 -10.27
C MET A 20 0.78 -2.65 -9.71
N CYS A 21 1.69 -3.59 -10.00
CA CYS A 21 3.10 -3.52 -9.60
C CYS A 21 3.90 -2.38 -10.25
N LYS A 22 3.25 -1.53 -11.06
CA LYS A 22 3.86 -0.38 -11.72
C LYS A 22 3.93 0.87 -10.84
N ILE A 23 3.04 0.97 -9.85
CA ILE A 23 2.90 2.16 -9.01
C ILE A 23 3.20 1.77 -7.57
N PRO A 24 4.47 1.90 -7.13
CA PRO A 24 4.81 1.66 -5.75
C PRO A 24 4.26 2.77 -4.84
N CYS A 25 4.11 2.47 -3.56
CA CYS A 25 3.77 3.43 -2.51
C CYS A 25 4.65 3.18 -1.28
N SER A 26 4.81 4.19 -0.43
CA SER A 26 5.44 4.05 0.89
C SER A 26 4.48 4.37 2.04
N ASP A 27 3.37 5.04 1.74
CA ASP A 27 2.37 5.48 2.71
C ASP A 27 0.96 5.41 2.10
N ASP A 28 -0.06 5.15 2.92
CA ASP A 28 -1.47 5.14 2.53
C ASP A 28 -1.90 6.47 1.88
N ARG A 29 -1.29 7.59 2.30
CA ARG A 29 -1.54 8.95 1.76
C ARG A 29 -1.14 9.11 0.30
N GLU A 30 -0.26 8.27 -0.22
CA GLU A 30 0.13 8.27 -1.64
C GLU A 30 -0.94 7.61 -2.53
N CYS A 31 -1.84 6.84 -1.93
CA CYS A 31 -2.85 6.10 -2.64
C CYS A 31 -4.13 6.94 -2.83
N GLN A 32 -4.78 6.78 -3.99
CA GLN A 32 -6.08 7.41 -4.24
C GLN A 32 -7.14 6.90 -3.25
N ALA A 33 -8.13 7.73 -2.95
CA ALA A 33 -9.15 7.49 -1.92
C ALA A 33 -9.68 6.03 -1.90
N ASN A 34 -9.76 5.47 -0.69
CA ASN A 34 -10.09 4.08 -0.35
C ASN A 34 -9.05 3.00 -0.67
N ASN A 35 -7.88 3.40 -1.17
CA ASN A 35 -6.74 2.50 -1.30
C ASN A 35 -5.77 2.73 -0.13
N ILE A 36 -5.13 1.66 0.31
CA ILE A 36 -4.05 1.70 1.29
C ILE A 36 -2.78 1.17 0.64
N CYS A 37 -1.64 1.54 1.19
CA CYS A 37 -0.36 1.01 0.79
C CYS A 37 -0.18 -0.36 1.43
N CYS A 38 -0.12 -1.38 0.58
CA CYS A 38 -0.02 -2.77 1.02
C CYS A 38 1.27 -3.42 0.57
N SER A 39 1.86 -4.22 1.45
CA SER A 39 3.05 -5.00 1.14
C SER A 39 2.64 -6.26 0.37
N THR A 40 3.20 -6.44 -0.81
CA THR A 40 2.86 -7.52 -1.73
C THR A 40 4.11 -8.18 -2.32
N PHE A 41 3.94 -9.24 -3.13
CA PHE A 41 5.05 -9.96 -3.74
C PHE A 41 5.92 -9.10 -4.67
N CYS A 42 5.38 -8.01 -5.22
CA CYS A 42 6.11 -7.10 -6.09
C CYS A 42 6.58 -5.83 -5.37
N GLY A 43 6.44 -5.78 -4.04
CA GLY A 43 6.73 -4.61 -3.21
C GLY A 43 5.45 -3.97 -2.67
N ASN A 44 5.59 -2.72 -2.23
CA ASN A 44 4.50 -1.97 -1.62
C ASN A 44 3.69 -1.28 -2.72
N ILE A 45 2.39 -1.57 -2.82
CA ILE A 45 1.53 -0.99 -3.85
C ILE A 45 0.16 -0.61 -3.27
N CYS A 46 -0.49 0.36 -3.92
CA CYS A 46 -1.82 0.79 -3.54
C CYS A 46 -2.85 -0.30 -3.87
N MET A 47 -3.52 -0.79 -2.84
CA MET A 47 -4.59 -1.78 -2.95
C MET A 47 -5.86 -1.26 -2.29
N ASN A 48 -7.00 -1.60 -2.91
CA ASN A 48 -8.29 -1.26 -2.34
C ASN A 48 -8.66 -2.23 -1.21
N VAL A 49 -9.17 -1.70 -0.10
CA VAL A 49 -9.63 -2.49 1.06
C VAL A 49 -11.08 -2.93 0.99
N LEU A 50 -11.87 -2.46 0.02
CA LEU A 50 -13.22 -2.97 -0.27
C LEU A 50 -13.09 -4.28 -1.06
#